data_AF-A0A318UJ44-F1
#
_entry.id   AF-A0A318UJ44-F1
#
_cell.length_a   1.000
_cell.length_b   1.000
_cell.length_c   1.000
_cell.angle_alpha   90.00
_cell.angle_beta   90.00
_cell.angle_gamma   90.00
#
_symmetry.space_group_name_H-M   'P 1'
#
loop_
_entity.id
_entity.type
_entity.pdbx_description
1 polymer ?
#
loop_
_entity_poly.entity_id
_entity_poly.type
_entity_poly.pdbx_seq_one_letter_code
_entity_poly.pdbx_strand_id
1 'polypeptide(L)' 'MNYNKNNKYKHINEVERSYIKFELNRNKSIHSIAKKLDRSPSTIMREIKRNTSLGTYDPIVANI' A
#
# COMPACT_ATOMS: atom_id res chain seq x y z
N MET A 1 -12.77 26.31 3.77
CA MET A 1 -11.94 25.29 3.10
C MET A 1 -12.86 24.40 2.28
N ASN A 2 -12.77 24.42 0.96
CA ASN A 2 -13.64 23.63 0.08
C ASN A 2 -13.05 22.24 -0.11
N TYR A 3 -13.54 21.25 0.63
CA TYR A 3 -13.17 19.85 0.40
C TYR A 3 -13.93 19.34 -0.83
N ASN A 4 -13.26 19.29 -1.97
CA ASN A 4 -13.82 18.75 -3.20
C ASN A 4 -14.15 17.26 -2.99
N LYS A 5 -15.44 17.00 -2.83
CA LYS A 5 -16.05 15.74 -2.38
C LYS A 5 -16.27 14.81 -3.58
N ASN A 6 -15.19 14.34 -4.20
CA ASN A 6 -15.25 13.31 -5.27
C ASN A 6 -14.03 12.38 -5.28
N ASN A 7 -13.35 12.22 -4.14
CA ASN A 7 -12.28 11.23 -4.03
C ASN A 7 -12.91 9.88 -3.65
N LYS A 8 -13.37 9.12 -4.64
CA LYS A 8 -13.82 7.74 -4.39
C LYS A 8 -12.67 6.99 -3.73
N TYR A 9 -12.88 6.53 -2.51
CA TYR A 9 -11.87 5.81 -1.76
C TYR A 9 -11.47 4.57 -2.58
N LYS A 10 -10.24 4.57 -3.12
CA LYS A 10 -9.69 3.44 -3.86
C LYS A 10 -8.89 2.59 -2.88
N HIS A 11 -9.50 1.52 -2.37
CA HIS A 11 -8.79 0.52 -1.56
C HIS A 11 -7.60 -0.04 -2.34
N ILE A 12 -6.53 -0.41 -1.63
CA ILE A 12 -5.49 -1.25 -2.21
C ILE A 12 -6.07 -2.66 -2.32
N ASN A 13 -6.12 -3.19 -3.53
CA ASN A 13 -6.67 -4.52 -3.78
C ASN A 13 -5.62 -5.62 -3.56
N GLU A 14 -6.06 -6.88 -3.57
CA GLU A 14 -5.20 -8.04 -3.30
C GLU A 14 -4.00 -8.17 -4.26
N VAL A 15 -4.17 -7.78 -5.53
CA VAL A 15 -3.10 -7.79 -6.53
C VAL A 15 -2.05 -6.73 -6.19
N GLU A 16 -2.49 -5.52 -5.84
CA GLU A 16 -1.61 -4.44 -5.38
C GLU A 16 -0.87 -4.84 -4.09
N ARG A 17 -1.55 -5.47 -3.13
CA ARG A 17 -0.93 -5.97 -1.88
C ARG A 17 0.10 -7.07 -2.15
N SER A 18 -0.21 -8.01 -3.03
CA SER A 18 0.72 -9.07 -3.45
C SER A 18 1.97 -8.48 -4.12
N TYR A 19 1.78 -7.46 -4.95
CA TYR A 19 2.88 -6.72 -5.58
C TYR A 19 3.75 -6.00 -4.54
N ILE A 20 3.15 -5.34 -3.55
CA ILE A 20 3.88 -4.69 -2.45
C ILE A 20 4.76 -5.71 -1.73
N LYS A 21 4.22 -6.88 -1.34
CA LYS A 21 5.00 -7.94 -0.67
C LYS A 21 6.16 -8.41 -1.54
N PHE A 22 5.91 -8.69 -2.82
CA PHE A 22 6.93 -9.16 -3.75
C PHE A 22 8.09 -8.16 -3.89
N GLU A 23 7.80 -6.87 -4.05
CA GLU A 23 8.84 -5.85 -4.23
C GLU A 23 9.56 -5.49 -2.92
N LEU A 24 8.89 -5.53 -1.77
CA LEU A 24 9.54 -5.38 -0.46
C LEU A 24 10.59 -6.48 -0.23
N ASN A 25 10.27 -7.73 -0.59
CA ASN A 25 11.22 -8.85 -0.54
C ASN A 25 12.43 -8.65 -1.47
N ARG A 26 12.30 -7.78 -2.48
CA ARG A 26 13.38 -7.38 -3.40
C ARG A 26 14.09 -6.10 -2.96
N ASN A 27 13.87 -5.65 -1.72
CA ASN A 27 14.42 -4.43 -1.13
C ASN A 27 14.13 -3.17 -1.96
N LYS A 28 12.97 -3.11 -2.63
CA LYS A 28 12.56 -1.95 -3.40
C LYS A 28 12.03 -0.85 -2.49
N SER A 29 12.31 0.40 -2.86
CA SER A 29 11.86 1.55 -2.09
C SER A 29 10.35 1.76 -2.21
N ILE A 30 9.72 2.28 -1.15
CA ILE A 30 8.30 2.64 -1.13
C ILE A 30 7.94 3.55 -2.31
N HIS A 31 8.82 4.50 -2.67
CA HIS A 31 8.62 5.39 -3.82
C HIS A 31 8.55 4.63 -5.15
N SER A 32 9.41 3.63 -5.37
CA SER A 32 9.39 2.84 -6.60
C SER A 32 8.11 2.00 -6.72
N ILE A 33 7.67 1.40 -5.61
CA ILE A 33 6.44 0.61 -5.54
C ILE A 33 5.22 1.51 -5.79
N ALA A 34 5.18 2.66 -5.13
CA ALA A 34 4.11 3.65 -5.28
C ALA A 34 3.99 4.15 -6.73
N LYS A 35 5.12 4.45 -7.38
CA LYS A 35 5.15 4.84 -8.80
C LYS A 35 4.62 3.74 -9.72
N LYS A 36 4.95 2.47 -9.45
CA LYS A 36 4.48 1.35 -10.27
C LYS A 36 2.97 1.11 -10.13
N LEU A 37 2.44 1.29 -8.93
CA LEU A 37 1.02 1.08 -8.62
C LEU A 37 0.14 2.32 -8.89
N ASP A 38 0.73 3.42 -9.35
CA ASP A 38 0.06 4.72 -9.48
C ASP A 38 -0.65 5.14 -8.18
N ARG A 39 0.08 5.02 -7.06
CA ARG A 39 -0.39 5.39 -5.72
C ARG A 39 0.54 6.43 -5.11
N SER A 40 0.02 7.19 -4.14
CA SER A 40 0.89 8.04 -3.35
C SER A 40 1.82 7.20 -2.46
N PRO A 41 3.09 7.60 -2.25
CA PRO A 41 3.98 6.92 -1.30
C PRO A 41 3.39 6.84 0.11
N SER A 42 2.62 7.86 0.51
CA SER A 42 1.92 7.88 1.80
C SER A 42 0.85 6.78 1.91
N THR A 43 0.18 6.44 0.81
CA THR A 43 -0.81 5.36 0.75
C THR A 43 -0.15 4.00 0.93
N ILE A 44 0.94 3.75 0.19
CA ILE A 44 1.72 2.51 0.31
C ILE A 44 2.36 2.39 1.71
N MET A 45 2.89 3.48 2.26
CA MET A 45 3.45 3.46 3.60
C MET A 45 2.40 3.17 4.67
N ARG A 46 1.20 3.76 4.58
CA ARG A 46 0.10 3.47 5.51
C ARG A 46 -0.34 2.02 5.42
N GLU A 47 -0.45 1.48 4.22
CA GLU A 47 -0.76 0.06 3.99
C GLU A 47 0.26 -0.86 4.66
N ILE A 48 1.55 -0.63 4.39
CA ILE A 48 2.63 -1.42 4.98
C ILE A 48 2.57 -1.33 6.51
N LYS A 49 2.48 -0.11 7.06
CA LYS A 49 2.42 0.08 8.52
C LYS A 49 1.24 -0.63 9.18
N ARG A 50 0.08 -0.66 8.53
CA ARG A 50 -1.13 -1.31 9.08
C ARG A 50 -1.04 -2.83 9.06
N ASN A 51 -0.39 -3.39 8.04
CA ASN A 51 -0.35 -4.83 7.80
C ASN A 51 1.03 -5.44 8.05
N THR A 52 1.93 -4.72 8.70
CA THR A 52 3.19 -5.26 9.21
C THR A 52 3.01 -5.71 10.64
N SER A 53 3.24 -7.00 10.88
CA SER A 53 3.29 -7.60 12.21
C SER A 53 4.63 -8.29 12.41
N LEU A 54 5.23 -8.15 13.59
CA LEU A 54 6.56 -8.74 13.90
C LEU A 54 7.64 -8.40 12.85
N GLY A 55 7.58 -7.19 12.27
CA GLY A 55 8.51 -6.74 11.23
C GLY A 55 8.26 -7.30 9.83
N THR A 56 7.25 -8.16 9.64
CA THR A 56 6.91 -8.74 8.34
C THR A 56 5.59 -8.18 7.81
N TYR A 57 5.58 -7.70 6.56
CA TYR A 57 4.36 -7.27 5.87
C TYR A 57 3.55 -8.49 5.41
N ASP A 58 2.28 -8.56 5.83
CA ASP A 58 1.33 -9.59 5.42
C ASP A 58 0.13 -8.99 4.66
N PRO A 59 0.00 -9.26 3.34
CA PRO A 59 -1.08 -8.73 2.51
C PRO A 59 -2.48 -9.25 2.90
N ILE A 60 -2.57 -10.34 3.69
CA ILE A 60 -3.85 -10.98 4.06
C ILE A 60 -4.44 -10.37 5.33
N VAL A 61 -3.61 -9.90 6.26
CA VAL A 61 -4.07 -9.26 7.53
C VAL A 61 -4.98 -8.06 7.26
N ALA A 62 -4.83 -7.44 6.09
CA ALA A 62 -5.63 -6.30 5.64
C ALA A 62 -7.13 -6.58 5.40
N ASN A 63 -7.59 -7.82 5.61
CA ASN A 63 -8.99 -8.27 5.45
C ASN A 63 -9.65 -8.72 6.79
N ILE A 64 -9.06 -8.43 7.96
CA ILE A 64 -9.66 -8.70 9.29
C ILE A 64 -10.07 -7.40 9.97
#